data_AF-A0A6J4TNC4-F1
#
_entry.id   AF-A0A6J4TNC4-F1
#
_cell.length_a   1.000
_cell.length_b   1.000
_cell.length_c   1.000
_cell.angle_alpha   90.00
_cell.angle_beta   90.00
_cell.angle_gamma   90.00
#
_symmetry.space_group_name_H-M   'P 1'
#
loop_
_entity.id
_entity.type
_entity.pdbx_description
1 polymer ?
#
loop_
_entity_poly.entity_id
_entity_poly.type
_entity_poly.pdbx_seq_one_letter_code
_entity_poly.pdbx_strand_id
1 'polypeptide(L)' 'YLALVDPETFSPLDAVNGSALVAVAARVGDVRLIDNLLLPTPTKDRREP' A
#
# COMPACT_ATOMS: atom_id res chain seq x y z
N TYR A 1 9.13 4.63 8.64
CA TYR A 1 7.98 5.31 8.04
C TYR A 1 6.97 4.26 7.58
N LEU A 2 5.72 4.69 7.43
CA LEU A 2 4.66 3.97 6.73
C LEU A 2 4.12 4.96 5.68
N ALA A 3 4.02 4.53 4.43
CA ALA A 3 3.51 5.34 3.34
C ALA A 3 2.59 4.51 2.44
N LEU A 4 1.53 5.15 1.94
CA LEU A 4 0.67 4.62 0.88
C LEU A 4 0.92 5.47 -0.35
N VAL A 5 1.31 4.82 -1.45
CA VAL A 5 1.70 5.48 -2.68
C VAL A 5 1.05 4.82 -3.90
N ASP A 6 0.93 5.58 -4.98
CA ASP A 6 0.63 5.02 -6.29
C ASP A 6 1.77 4.04 -6.68
N PRO A 7 1.44 2.81 -7.12
CA PRO A 7 2.44 1.75 -7.31
C PRO A 7 3.38 2.00 -8.48
N GLU A 8 3.01 2.83 -9.46
CA GLU A 8 3.82 3.12 -10.64
C GLU A 8 4.69 4.36 -10.43
N THR A 9 4.15 5.39 -9.79
CA THR A 9 4.79 6.70 -9.64
C THR A 9 5.44 6.92 -8.28
N PHE A 10 5.10 6.13 -7.28
CA PHE A 10 5.47 6.32 -5.87
C PHE A 10 5.02 7.67 -5.28
N SER A 11 4.07 8.34 -5.94
CA SER A 11 3.47 9.58 -5.43
C SER A 11 2.59 9.27 -4.22
N PRO A 12 2.61 10.09 -3.15
CA PRO A 12 1.72 9.93 -2.01
C PRO A 12 0.25 9.92 -2.44
N LEU A 13 -0.55 9.06 -1.81
CA LEU A 13 -1.99 9.01 -2.00
C LEU A 13 -2.71 9.69 -0.83
N ASP A 14 -3.63 10.61 -1.14
CA ASP A 14 -4.53 11.20 -0.14
C ASP A 14 -5.71 10.27 0.22
N ALA A 15 -6.07 9.36 -0.69
CA ALA A 15 -7.12 8.36 -0.50
C ALA A 15 -6.86 7.09 -1.33
N VAL A 16 -7.30 5.93 -0.82
CA VAL A 16 -7.15 4.62 -1.50
C VAL A 16 -8.41 4.31 -2.30
N ASN A 17 -8.46 4.78 -3.55
CA ASN A 17 -9.59 4.57 -4.47
C ASN A 17 -9.34 3.50 -5.54
N GLY A 18 -8.15 2.88 -5.53
CA GLY A 18 -7.70 1.89 -6.50
C GLY A 18 -6.54 1.08 -5.94
N SER A 19 -5.67 0.59 -6.82
CA SER A 19 -4.45 -0.09 -6.42
C SER A 19 -3.54 0.86 -5.64
N ALA A 20 -2.93 0.37 -4.55
CA ALA A 20 -1.99 1.15 -3.74
C ALA A 20 -0.83 0.28 -3.26
N LEU A 21 0.38 0.83 -3.22
CA LEU A 21 1.53 0.18 -2.58
C LEU A 21 1.68 0.70 -1.15
N VAL A 22 1.60 -0.20 -0.19
CA VAL A 22 1.94 0.10 1.21
C VAL A 22 3.42 -0.15 1.39
N ALA A 23 4.19 0.86 1.77
CA ALA A 23 5.63 0.75 2.03
C ALA A 23 5.92 1.02 3.50
N VAL A 24 6.66 0.11 4.14
CA VAL A 24 7.10 0.23 5.52
C VAL A 24 8.62 0.16 5.59
N ALA A 25 9.20 1.07 6.37
CA ALA A 25 10.58 0.97 6.82
C ALA A 25 10.65 1.16 8.32
N ALA A 26 11.12 0.17 9.05
CA ALA A 26 11.22 0.18 10.51
C ALA A 26 12.57 -0.35 10.97
N ARG A 27 12.95 -0.01 12.20
CA ARG A 27 14.12 -0.61 12.87
C ARG A 27 13.63 -1.76 13.76
N VAL A 28 14.32 -2.90 13.70
CA VAL A 28 14.17 -4.03 14.63
C VAL A 28 15.53 -4.21 15.31
N GLY A 29 15.62 -3.73 16.55
CA GLY A 29 16.92 -3.46 17.16
C GLY A 29 17.74 -2.49 16.31
N ASP A 30 18.98 -2.85 16.01
CA ASP A 30 19.87 -2.03 15.17
C ASP A 30 19.63 -2.21 13.67
N VAL A 31 18.88 -3.24 13.27
CA VAL A 31 18.68 -3.57 11.86
C VAL A 31 17.53 -2.75 11.28
N ARG A 32 17.72 -2.16 10.10
CA ARG A 32 16.66 -1.47 9.36
C ARG A 32 16.04 -2.43 8.35
N LEU A 33 14.79 -2.81 8.58
CA LEU A 33 14.02 -3.67 7.69
C LEU A 33 13.08 -2.82 6.83
N ILE A 34 12.84 -3.30 5.61
CA ILE A 34 11.83 -2.77 4.70
C ILE A 34 10.92 -3.90 4.26
N ASP A 35 9.65 -3.59 4.05
CA ASP A 35 8.72 -4.48 3.38
C ASP A 35 7.64 -3.65 2.67
N ASN A 36 6.99 -4.25 1.68
CA ASN A 36 5.87 -3.63 0.99
C ASN A 36 4.76 -4.64 0.66
N LEU A 37 3.55 -4.12 0.49
CA LEU A 37 2.38 -4.91 0.10
C LEU A 37 1.58 -4.14 -0.95
N LEU A 38 1.29 -4.79 -2.08
CA LEU A 38 0.37 -4.27 -3.08
C LEU A 38 -1.08 -4.56 -2.66
N LEU A 39 -1.86 -3.51 -2.46
CA LEU A 39 -3.30 -3.59 -2.27
C LEU A 39 -3.97 -3.51 -3.65
N PRO A 40 -4.65 -4.55 -4.12
CA PRO A 40 -5.36 -4.50 -5.39
C PRO A 40 -6.60 -3.60 -5.27
N THR A 41 -7.07 -3.07 -6.39
CA THR A 41 -8.37 -2.39 -6.45
C THR A 41 -9.46 -3.31 -5.89
N PRO A 42 -10.30 -2.83 -4.95
CA PRO A 42 -11.40 -3.63 -4.44
C PRO A 42 -12.30 -4.04 -5.60
N THR A 43 -12.38 -5.34 -5.86
CA THR A 43 -13.44 -5.87 -6.72
C THR A 43 -14.75 -5.52 -6.02
N LYS A 44 -15.63 -4.74 -6.68
CA LYS A 44 -17.01 -4.62 -6.17
C LYS A 44 -17.54 -6.04 -6.07
N ASP A 45 -17.82 -6.46 -4.85
CA ASP A 45 -18.44 -7.74 -4.58
C ASP A 45 -19.72 -7.77 -5.41
N ARG A 46 -19.76 -8.60 -6.46
CA ARG A 46 -20.97 -8.80 -7.27
C ARG A 46 -21.91 -9.61 -6.38
N ARG A 47 -22.56 -8.93 -5.42
CA ARG A 47 -23.79 -9.46 -4.85
C ARG A 47 -24.81 -9.43 -5.97
N GLU A 48 -24.97 -10.56 -6.63
CA GLU A 48 -26.11 -10.82 -7.50
C GLU A 48 -27.40 -10.74 -6.65
N PRO A 49 -28.50 -10.23 -7.23
CA PRO A 49 -29.75 -9.95 -6.54
C PRO A 49 -30.44 -11.19 -5.97
#